data_AF-A0A8D8ZBW6-F1
#
_entry.id   AF-A0A8D8ZBW6-F1
#
_cell.length_a   1.000
_cell.length_b   1.000
_cell.length_c   1.000
_cell.angle_alpha   90.00
_cell.angle_beta   90.00
_cell.angle_gamma   90.00
#
_symmetry.space_group_name_H-M   'P 1'
#
loop_
_entity.id
_entity.type
_entity.pdbx_description
1 polymer ?
#
loop_
_entity_poly.entity_id
_entity_poly.type
_entity_poly.pdbx_seq_one_letter_code
_entity_poly.pdbx_strand_id
1 'polypeptide(L)'
;PIHYSPKLMMTSLQYNMLKINPLFTSRVQPHLKKCFEGIAKVNFSESLEVLAMRSAEGEVVQLLDKINTAAAKGQVEKWLLQLEQGMKKSIHKNVDDAMVAYKSKKREEWVMNWPGQTVLCVGSAYWTSDVHNAIRKHPQGLVDYRDICNAQINKIVEIVRGKLPPQTRITLGE
;
A
#
# COMPACT_ATOMS: atom_id res chain seq x y z
N PRO A 1 16.16 19.48 -7.59
CA PRO A 1 16.10 18.33 -6.65
C PRO A 1 16.04 17.03 -7.45
N ILE A 2 17.03 16.17 -7.26
CA ILE A 2 17.45 15.14 -8.22
C ILE A 2 16.44 13.97 -8.21
N HIS A 3 15.73 13.78 -9.32
CA HIS A 3 14.97 12.56 -9.59
C HIS A 3 15.96 11.41 -9.81
N TYR A 4 16.14 10.57 -8.80
CA TYR A 4 16.89 9.32 -8.95
C TYR A 4 16.04 8.33 -9.76
N SER A 5 16.34 8.23 -11.06
CA SER A 5 15.78 7.18 -11.91
C SER A 5 16.32 5.80 -11.46
N PRO A 6 15.48 4.76 -11.37
CA PRO A 6 15.90 3.39 -11.03
C PRO A 6 17.06 2.85 -11.88
N LYS A 7 17.26 3.41 -13.08
CA LYS A 7 18.31 3.02 -14.03
C LYS A 7 19.74 3.26 -13.54
N LEU A 8 19.98 4.27 -12.68
CA LEU A 8 21.35 4.69 -12.31
C LEU A 8 21.92 3.96 -11.08
N MET A 9 21.08 3.39 -10.20
CA MET A 9 21.56 2.57 -9.08
C MET A 9 21.90 1.12 -9.47
N MET A 10 21.51 0.68 -10.67
CA MET A 10 21.62 -0.72 -11.09
C MET A 10 23.05 -1.14 -11.51
N THR A 11 23.90 -0.21 -11.92
CA THR A 11 25.26 -0.53 -12.42
C THR A 11 26.20 -1.04 -11.33
N SER A 12 26.03 -0.60 -10.08
CA SER A 12 26.81 -1.07 -8.92
C SER A 12 26.32 -2.42 -8.39
N LEU A 13 25.01 -2.70 -8.49
CA LEU A 13 24.41 -3.92 -7.97
C LEU A 13 24.64 -5.12 -8.90
N GLN A 14 24.64 -4.91 -10.22
CA GLN A 14 24.83 -5.97 -11.21
C GLN A 14 26.17 -6.72 -11.05
N TYR A 15 27.24 -6.04 -10.63
CA TYR A 15 28.58 -6.65 -10.56
C TYR A 15 28.75 -7.64 -9.40
N ASN A 16 28.08 -7.43 -8.26
CA ASN A 16 28.20 -8.29 -7.08
C ASN A 16 27.10 -9.37 -6.96
N MET A 17 26.09 -9.34 -7.83
CA MET A 17 24.93 -10.24 -7.77
C MET A 17 25.05 -11.51 -8.63
N LEU A 18 26.11 -11.65 -9.44
CA LEU A 18 26.21 -12.68 -10.49
C LEU A 18 26.60 -14.11 -10.06
N LYS A 19 26.42 -14.52 -8.80
CA LYS A 19 26.61 -15.94 -8.42
C LYS A 19 25.39 -16.54 -7.70
N ILE A 20 24.72 -17.39 -8.46
CA ILE A 20 23.67 -18.37 -8.15
C ILE A 20 23.72 -18.85 -6.69
N ASN A 21 22.70 -18.53 -5.89
CA ASN A 21 22.41 -19.17 -4.59
C ASN A 21 21.03 -18.68 -4.07
N PRO A 22 20.24 -19.46 -3.28
CA PRO A 22 19.01 -18.99 -2.61
C PRO A 22 19.22 -17.78 -1.68
N LEU A 23 20.47 -17.42 -1.38
CA LEU A 23 20.86 -16.16 -0.73
C LEU A 23 20.65 -14.91 -1.60
N PHE A 24 20.32 -15.07 -2.88
CA PHE A 24 20.13 -13.95 -3.80
C PHE A 24 18.89 -13.12 -3.45
N THR A 25 17.77 -13.76 -3.10
CA THR A 25 16.53 -13.06 -2.71
C THR A 25 16.70 -12.25 -1.43
N SER A 26 17.47 -12.76 -0.47
CA SER A 26 17.78 -12.02 0.77
C SER A 26 18.74 -10.85 0.54
N ARG A 27 19.63 -10.93 -0.46
CA ARG A 27 20.53 -9.82 -0.83
C ARG A 27 19.85 -8.68 -1.56
N VAL A 28 18.73 -8.90 -2.26
CA VAL A 28 17.99 -7.82 -2.92
C VAL A 28 17.16 -7.00 -1.94
N GLN A 29 16.66 -7.61 -0.86
CA GLN A 29 15.78 -6.95 0.14
C GLN A 29 16.30 -5.60 0.67
N PRO A 30 17.58 -5.45 1.07
CA PRO A 30 18.11 -4.16 1.55
C PRO A 30 18.11 -3.04 0.50
N HIS A 31 18.05 -3.40 -0.78
CA HIS A 31 18.09 -2.46 -1.91
C HIS A 31 16.69 -2.05 -2.38
N LEU A 32 15.64 -2.81 -2.06
CA LEU A 32 14.27 -2.53 -2.51
C LEU A 32 13.79 -1.14 -2.12
N LYS A 33 14.09 -0.67 -0.91
CA LYS A 33 13.73 0.69 -0.45
C LYS A 33 14.31 1.81 -1.30
N LYS A 34 15.38 1.53 -2.06
CA LYS A 34 16.02 2.49 -2.96
C LYS A 34 15.44 2.41 -4.38
N CYS A 35 14.85 1.28 -4.74
CA CYS A 35 14.26 1.04 -6.06
C CYS A 35 12.78 1.43 -6.10
N PHE A 36 12.06 1.22 -5.00
CA PHE A 36 10.63 1.46 -4.90
C PHE A 36 10.32 2.32 -3.69
N GLU A 37 9.57 3.39 -3.95
CA GLU A 37 8.96 4.19 -2.89
C GLU A 37 7.76 3.41 -2.30
N GLY A 38 7.64 3.39 -0.97
CA GLY A 38 6.55 2.71 -0.27
C GLY A 38 6.75 1.21 0.03
N ILE A 39 7.85 0.59 -0.41
CA ILE A 39 8.18 -0.80 -0.07
C ILE A 39 9.56 -0.90 0.53
N ALA A 40 9.67 -1.60 1.66
CA ALA A 40 10.95 -1.95 2.28
C ALA A 40 11.35 -3.40 2.03
N LYS A 41 10.37 -4.30 1.94
CA LYS A 41 10.59 -5.74 1.79
C LYS A 41 9.51 -6.40 0.94
N VAL A 42 9.78 -7.62 0.47
CA VAL A 42 8.77 -8.50 -0.09
C VAL A 42 8.75 -9.85 0.63
N ASN A 43 7.61 -10.54 0.60
CA ASN A 43 7.48 -11.88 1.18
C ASN A 43 7.68 -12.91 0.06
N PHE A 44 8.60 -13.85 0.29
CA PHE A 44 8.86 -14.96 -0.61
C PHE A 44 8.17 -16.24 -0.13
N SER A 45 7.72 -17.06 -1.07
CA SER A 45 7.43 -18.48 -0.81
C SER A 45 8.71 -19.31 -0.69
N GLU A 46 8.57 -20.57 -0.26
CA GLU A 46 9.66 -21.57 -0.31
C GLU A 46 10.18 -21.80 -1.74
N SER A 47 9.31 -21.65 -2.75
CA SER A 47 9.61 -21.72 -4.18
C SER A 47 10.23 -20.43 -4.76
N LEU A 48 10.61 -19.46 -3.92
CA LEU A 48 11.17 -18.16 -4.32
C LEU A 48 10.22 -17.31 -5.19
N GLU A 49 8.91 -17.49 -5.01
CA GLU A 49 7.91 -16.61 -5.62
C GLU A 49 7.63 -15.43 -4.70
N VAL A 50 7.53 -14.22 -5.26
CA VAL A 50 7.09 -13.05 -4.49
C VAL A 50 5.58 -13.10 -4.34
N LEU A 51 5.11 -13.10 -3.09
CA LEU A 51 3.69 -13.22 -2.73
C LEU A 51 3.08 -11.90 -2.28
N ALA A 52 3.86 -11.09 -1.55
CA ALA A 52 3.37 -9.84 -0.97
C ALA A 52 4.48 -8.80 -0.93
N MET A 53 4.08 -7.53 -0.89
CA MET A 53 4.96 -6.41 -0.59
C MET A 53 4.74 -5.94 0.85
N ARG A 54 5.80 -5.42 1.46
CA ARG A 54 5.80 -4.92 2.83
C ARG A 54 6.45 -3.55 2.92
N SER A 55 5.75 -2.59 3.52
CA SER A 55 6.24 -1.23 3.73
C SER A 55 7.30 -1.17 4.85
N ALA A 56 7.94 -0.01 5.05
CA ALA A 56 8.90 0.18 6.13
C ALA A 56 8.22 0.17 7.52
N GLU A 57 6.99 0.64 7.55
CA GLU A 57 6.08 0.72 8.70
C GLU A 57 5.49 -0.67 9.02
N GLY A 58 5.61 -1.62 8.08
CA GLY A 58 5.25 -3.02 8.28
C GLY A 58 3.87 -3.41 7.77
N GLU A 59 3.20 -2.51 7.05
CA GLU A 59 2.00 -2.80 6.27
C GLU A 59 2.31 -3.84 5.20
N VAL A 60 1.40 -4.80 4.99
CA VAL A 60 1.58 -5.89 4.03
C VAL A 60 0.43 -5.87 3.02
N VAL A 61 0.76 -5.86 1.74
CA VAL A 61 -0.21 -5.95 0.65
C VAL A 61 0.11 -7.19 -0.17
N GLN A 62 -0.88 -8.08 -0.33
CA GLN A 62 -0.75 -9.27 -1.17
C GLN A 62 -0.71 -8.87 -2.64
N LEU A 63 0.18 -9.52 -3.40
CA LEU A 63 0.22 -9.36 -4.85
C LEU A 63 -0.89 -10.19 -5.48
N LEU A 64 -1.56 -9.64 -6.48
CA LEU A 64 -2.55 -10.37 -7.26
C LEU A 64 -1.92 -11.51 -8.06
N ASP A 65 -0.77 -11.23 -8.68
CA ASP A 65 -0.03 -12.18 -9.47
C ASP A 65 1.29 -12.50 -8.74
N LYS A 66 1.54 -13.79 -8.51
CA LYS A 66 2.82 -14.25 -7.95
C LYS A 66 3.94 -14.05 -8.95
N ILE A 67 5.10 -13.60 -8.47
CA ILE A 67 6.26 -13.34 -9.33
C ILE A 67 7.29 -14.43 -9.10
N ASN A 68 7.46 -15.31 -10.08
CA ASN A 68 8.45 -16.37 -10.04
C ASN A 68 9.84 -15.82 -10.36
N THR A 69 10.68 -15.64 -9.35
CA THR A 69 12.04 -15.12 -9.53
C THR A 69 12.97 -16.11 -10.24
N ALA A 70 12.73 -17.42 -10.11
CA ALA A 70 13.53 -18.45 -10.80
C ALA A 70 13.34 -18.39 -12.32
N ALA A 71 12.15 -18.02 -12.79
CA ALA A 71 11.87 -17.83 -14.22
C ALA A 71 12.70 -16.71 -14.85
N ALA A 72 13.24 -15.79 -14.04
CA ALA A 72 14.14 -14.74 -14.52
C ALA A 72 15.59 -15.21 -14.74
N LYS A 73 15.93 -16.48 -14.44
CA LYS A 73 17.26 -17.09 -14.67
C LYS A 73 18.42 -16.22 -14.14
N GLY A 74 18.25 -15.62 -12.97
CA GLY A 74 19.25 -14.75 -12.33
C GLY A 74 19.22 -13.28 -12.79
N GLN A 75 18.37 -12.90 -13.75
CA GLN A 75 18.22 -11.52 -14.21
C GLN A 75 17.32 -10.72 -13.26
N VAL A 76 17.96 -9.99 -12.36
CA VAL A 76 17.29 -9.26 -11.27
C VAL A 76 16.31 -8.23 -11.78
N GLU A 77 16.76 -7.41 -12.74
CA GLU A 77 15.97 -6.34 -13.33
C GLU A 77 14.66 -6.85 -13.93
N LYS A 78 14.69 -8.03 -14.56
CA LYS A 78 13.50 -8.61 -15.20
C LYS A 78 12.38 -8.89 -14.19
N TRP A 79 12.68 -9.49 -13.05
CA TRP A 79 11.65 -9.76 -12.04
C TRP A 79 11.31 -8.52 -11.22
N LEU A 80 12.22 -7.54 -11.07
CA LEU A 80 11.90 -6.25 -10.44
C LEU A 80 10.92 -5.43 -11.29
N LEU A 81 11.01 -5.47 -12.62
CA LEU A 81 10.02 -4.86 -13.51
C LEU A 81 8.65 -5.54 -13.40
N GLN A 82 8.63 -6.87 -13.26
CA GLN A 82 7.40 -7.62 -13.00
C GLN A 82 6.82 -7.27 -11.63
N LEU A 83 7.67 -7.06 -10.62
CA LEU A 83 7.27 -6.57 -9.31
C LEU A 83 6.60 -5.20 -9.39
N GLU A 84 7.20 -4.24 -10.08
CA GLU A 84 6.60 -2.92 -10.26
C GLU A 84 5.20 -2.99 -10.89
N GLN A 85 5.03 -3.83 -11.92
CA GLN A 85 3.74 -4.03 -12.56
C GLN A 85 2.73 -4.69 -11.61
N GLY A 86 3.15 -5.73 -10.90
CA GLY A 86 2.34 -6.43 -9.90
C GLY A 86 1.90 -5.52 -8.75
N MET A 87 2.79 -4.64 -8.28
CA MET A 87 2.50 -3.64 -7.25
C MET A 87 1.36 -2.72 -7.69
N LYS A 88 1.50 -2.09 -8.86
CA LYS A 88 0.49 -1.17 -9.42
C LYS A 88 -0.87 -1.85 -9.56
N LYS A 89 -0.89 -3.04 -10.17
CA LYS A 89 -2.11 -3.83 -10.37
C LYS A 89 -2.78 -4.16 -9.03
N SER A 90 -2.00 -4.53 -8.02
CA SER A 90 -2.51 -4.92 -6.70
C SER A 90 -3.07 -3.72 -5.93
N ILE A 91 -2.41 -2.55 -5.98
CA ILE A 91 -2.95 -1.33 -5.37
C ILE A 91 -4.21 -0.86 -6.08
N HIS A 92 -4.24 -0.87 -7.42
CA HIS A 92 -5.45 -0.49 -8.18
C HIS A 92 -6.64 -1.34 -7.76
N LYS A 93 -6.47 -2.67 -7.66
CA LYS A 93 -7.54 -3.56 -7.21
C LYS A 93 -7.97 -3.29 -5.77
N ASN A 94 -7.03 -3.02 -4.86
CA ASN A 94 -7.37 -2.64 -3.49
C ASN A 94 -8.19 -1.35 -3.46
N VAL A 95 -7.84 -0.34 -4.26
CA VAL A 95 -8.60 0.91 -4.38
C VAL A 95 -9.99 0.64 -4.94
N ASP A 96 -10.12 -0.12 -6.01
CA ASP A 96 -11.41 -0.47 -6.62
C ASP A 96 -12.33 -1.19 -5.62
N ASP A 97 -11.81 -2.20 -4.93
CA ASP A 97 -12.57 -2.96 -3.94
C ASP A 97 -12.94 -2.10 -2.73
N ALA A 98 -12.03 -1.24 -2.29
CA ALA A 98 -12.26 -0.30 -1.20
C ALA A 98 -13.32 0.74 -1.54
N MET A 99 -13.35 1.24 -2.79
CA MET A 99 -14.37 2.17 -3.29
C MET A 99 -15.77 1.53 -3.26
N VAL A 100 -15.88 0.26 -3.65
CA VAL A 100 -17.15 -0.48 -3.59
C VAL A 100 -17.57 -0.70 -2.13
N ALA A 101 -16.65 -1.20 -1.30
CA ALA A 101 -16.93 -1.51 0.09
C ALA A 101 -17.24 -0.28 0.96
N TYR A 102 -16.76 0.91 0.59
CA TYR A 102 -17.00 2.15 1.32
C TYR A 102 -18.51 2.43 1.44
N LYS A 103 -19.28 2.12 0.39
CA LYS A 103 -20.73 2.39 0.35
C LYS A 103 -21.55 1.49 1.28
N SER A 104 -21.02 0.31 1.62
CA SER A 104 -21.76 -0.73 2.34
C SER A 104 -21.30 -0.97 3.77
N LYS A 105 -20.10 -0.49 4.14
CA LYS A 105 -19.52 -0.69 5.48
C LYS A 105 -19.52 0.60 6.27
N LYS A 106 -19.60 0.50 7.61
CA LYS A 106 -19.37 1.64 8.49
C LYS A 106 -17.94 2.13 8.36
N ARG A 107 -17.73 3.45 8.47
CA ARG A 107 -16.41 4.07 8.27
C ARG A 107 -15.35 3.48 9.19
N GLU A 108 -15.69 3.33 10.47
CA GLU A 108 -14.81 2.84 11.52
C GLU A 108 -14.37 1.38 11.33
N GLU A 109 -15.21 0.55 10.71
CA GLU A 109 -14.88 -0.83 10.34
C GLU A 109 -14.12 -0.87 9.00
N TRP A 110 -14.54 -0.03 8.06
CA TRP A 110 -13.95 0.04 6.73
C TRP A 110 -12.47 0.43 6.80
N VAL A 111 -12.09 1.43 7.60
CA VAL A 111 -10.69 1.90 7.68
C VAL A 111 -9.71 0.84 8.19
N MET A 112 -10.19 -0.18 8.90
CA MET A 112 -9.34 -1.26 9.42
C MET A 112 -9.07 -2.38 8.40
N ASN A 113 -9.80 -2.39 7.28
CA ASN A 113 -9.78 -3.49 6.31
C ASN A 113 -8.86 -3.23 5.10
N TRP A 114 -8.32 -2.03 4.96
CA TRP A 114 -7.61 -1.61 3.76
C TRP A 114 -6.24 -1.03 4.09
N PRO A 115 -5.28 -1.10 3.15
CA PRO A 115 -4.00 -0.44 3.31
C PRO A 115 -4.16 1.07 3.50
N GLY A 116 -3.26 1.72 4.25
CA GLY A 116 -3.37 3.13 4.61
C GLY A 116 -3.44 4.06 3.41
N GLN A 117 -2.61 3.84 2.39
CA GLN A 117 -2.70 4.62 1.14
C GLN A 117 -4.04 4.44 0.42
N THR A 118 -4.64 3.24 0.51
CA THR A 118 -5.98 2.98 -0.04
C THR A 118 -7.05 3.71 0.77
N VAL A 119 -6.94 3.68 2.11
CA VAL A 119 -7.82 4.40 3.05
C VAL A 119 -7.83 5.90 2.76
N LEU A 120 -6.64 6.48 2.57
CA LEU A 120 -6.45 7.91 2.28
C LEU A 120 -7.01 8.28 0.89
N CYS A 121 -6.66 7.51 -0.14
CA CYS A 121 -7.10 7.76 -1.51
C CYS A 121 -8.63 7.74 -1.62
N VAL A 122 -9.25 6.63 -1.20
CA VAL A 122 -10.71 6.45 -1.27
C VAL A 122 -11.42 7.39 -0.30
N GLY A 123 -10.87 7.59 0.90
CA GLY A 123 -11.39 8.56 1.86
C GLY A 123 -11.46 9.97 1.29
N SER A 124 -10.40 10.42 0.61
CA SER A 124 -10.35 11.74 -0.03
C SER A 124 -11.34 11.87 -1.19
N ALA A 125 -11.52 10.79 -1.97
CA ALA A 125 -12.48 10.77 -3.07
C ALA A 125 -13.93 10.96 -2.57
N TYR A 126 -14.34 10.19 -1.55
CA TYR A 126 -15.67 10.31 -0.96
C TYR A 126 -15.84 11.62 -0.21
N TRP A 127 -14.85 12.05 0.57
CA TRP A 127 -14.91 13.34 1.26
C TRP A 127 -15.13 14.49 0.27
N THR A 128 -14.40 14.49 -0.86
CA THR A 128 -14.56 15.52 -1.90
C THR A 128 -15.98 15.50 -2.49
N SER A 129 -16.51 14.31 -2.81
CA SER A 129 -17.87 14.13 -3.31
C SER A 129 -18.92 14.61 -2.29
N ASP A 130 -18.75 14.26 -1.02
CA ASP A 130 -19.71 14.58 0.03
C ASP A 130 -19.71 16.07 0.36
N VAL A 131 -18.54 16.70 0.44
CA VAL A 131 -18.42 18.16 0.59
C VAL A 131 -19.09 18.87 -0.59
N HIS A 132 -18.83 18.39 -1.82
CA HIS A 132 -19.45 18.92 -3.02
C HIS A 132 -20.98 18.82 -2.99
N ASN A 133 -21.54 17.75 -2.42
CA ASN A 133 -22.97 17.59 -2.21
C ASN A 133 -23.50 18.45 -1.06
N ALA A 134 -22.74 18.59 0.04
CA ALA A 134 -23.09 19.40 1.20
C ALA A 134 -23.22 20.89 0.85
N ILE A 135 -22.31 21.42 0.03
CA ILE A 135 -22.34 22.81 -0.47
C ILE A 135 -23.67 23.11 -1.19
N ARG A 136 -24.22 22.14 -1.92
CA ARG A 136 -25.49 22.32 -2.65
C ARG A 136 -26.72 22.38 -1.74
N LYS A 137 -26.64 21.87 -0.51
CA LYS A 137 -27.76 21.79 0.45
C LYS A 137 -27.84 23.01 1.37
N HIS A 138 -27.60 24.20 0.81
CA HIS A 138 -27.58 25.48 1.53
C HIS A 138 -28.83 25.68 2.43
N PRO A 139 -28.72 26.36 3.59
CA PRO A 139 -27.51 26.90 4.24
C PRO A 139 -26.79 25.90 5.15
N GLN A 140 -27.47 24.81 5.52
CA GLN A 140 -27.08 23.96 6.66
C GLN A 140 -26.20 22.76 6.26
N GLY A 141 -26.15 22.39 4.98
CA GLY A 141 -25.51 21.15 4.52
C GLY A 141 -24.04 20.96 4.94
N LEU A 142 -23.23 22.02 4.95
CA LEU A 142 -21.84 21.94 5.42
C LEU A 142 -21.72 21.73 6.92
N VAL A 143 -22.63 22.31 7.70
CA VAL A 143 -22.66 22.16 9.16
C VAL A 143 -23.04 20.73 9.51
N ASP A 144 -24.07 20.18 8.85
CA ASP A 144 -24.49 18.79 9.03
C ASP A 144 -23.37 17.82 8.64
N TYR A 145 -22.68 18.09 7.53
CA TYR A 145 -21.58 17.23 7.09
C TYR A 145 -20.37 17.30 8.03
N ARG A 146 -20.06 18.48 8.59
CA ARG A 146 -19.03 18.62 9.64
C ARG A 146 -19.37 17.73 10.84
N ASP A 147 -20.62 17.69 11.27
CA ASP A 147 -21.03 16.89 12.43
C ASP A 147 -20.90 15.39 12.15
N ILE A 148 -21.18 14.95 10.91
CA ILE A 148 -20.89 13.59 10.44
C ILE A 148 -19.39 13.29 10.52
N CYS A 149 -18.54 14.17 10.00
CA CYS A 149 -17.08 14.01 10.05
C CYS A 149 -16.57 13.90 11.49
N ASN A 150 -17.03 14.77 12.39
CA ASN A 150 -16.67 14.73 13.80
C ASN A 150 -17.08 13.40 14.47
N ALA A 151 -18.29 12.92 14.18
CA ALA A 151 -18.76 11.64 14.70
C ALA A 151 -17.89 10.47 14.19
N GLN A 152 -17.50 10.48 12.91
CA GLN A 152 -16.60 9.46 12.35
C GLN A 152 -15.20 9.51 12.98
N ILE A 153 -14.63 10.71 13.15
CA ILE A 153 -13.32 10.89 13.80
C ILE A 153 -13.37 10.36 15.23
N ASN A 154 -14.39 10.70 16.00
CA ASN A 154 -14.53 10.24 17.39
C ASN A 154 -14.54 8.71 17.48
N LYS A 155 -15.27 8.04 16.60
CA LYS A 155 -15.28 6.56 16.54
C LYS A 155 -13.91 5.98 16.19
N ILE A 156 -13.18 6.59 15.26
CA ILE A 156 -11.82 6.15 14.91
C ILE A 156 -10.88 6.37 16.10
N VAL A 157 -11.00 7.49 16.81
CA VAL A 157 -10.22 7.79 18.02
C VAL A 157 -10.50 6.76 19.12
N GLU A 158 -11.75 6.37 19.32
CA GLU A 158 -12.13 5.30 20.26
C GLU A 158 -11.46 3.96 19.88
N ILE A 159 -11.47 3.61 18.59
CA ILE A 159 -10.80 2.42 18.08
C ILE A 159 -9.29 2.46 18.37
N VAL A 160 -8.62 3.59 18.08
CA VAL A 160 -7.18 3.76 18.30
C VAL A 160 -6.81 3.67 19.79
N ARG A 161 -7.65 4.21 20.67
CA ARG A 161 -7.48 4.15 22.13
C ARG A 161 -7.78 2.76 22.71
N GLY A 162 -8.50 1.91 22.00
CA GLY A 162 -8.82 0.54 22.39
C GLY A 162 -7.67 -0.46 22.18
N LYS A 163 -7.95 -1.75 22.39
CA LYS A 163 -7.04 -2.85 22.04
C LYS A 163 -7.11 -3.11 20.53
N LEU A 164 -6.24 -2.46 19.77
CA LEU A 164 -6.08 -2.71 18.34
C LEU A 164 -5.21 -3.94 18.04
N PRO A 165 -5.54 -4.73 16.99
CA PRO A 165 -4.58 -5.59 16.33
C PRO A 165 -3.37 -4.78 15.83
N PRO A 166 -2.14 -5.32 15.86
CA PRO A 166 -0.92 -4.58 15.53
C PRO A 166 -0.93 -3.90 14.15
N GLN A 167 -1.55 -4.52 13.14
CA GLN A 167 -1.63 -3.99 11.78
C GLN A 167 -2.50 -2.73 11.69
N THR A 168 -3.63 -2.70 12.40
CA THR A 168 -4.58 -1.58 12.40
C THR A 168 -4.01 -0.33 13.07
N ARG A 169 -3.11 -0.50 14.03
CA ARG A 169 -2.47 0.62 14.74
C ARG A 169 -1.53 1.43 13.84
N ILE A 170 -0.90 0.78 12.87
CA ILE A 170 0.01 1.44 11.92
C ILE A 170 -0.78 2.33 10.95
N THR A 171 -1.90 1.83 10.43
CA THR A 171 -2.72 2.56 9.46
C THR A 171 -3.47 3.77 10.06
N LEU A 172 -3.80 3.74 11.36
CA LEU A 172 -4.60 4.78 12.04
C LEU A 172 -3.80 5.66 13.01
N GLY A 173 -2.52 5.35 13.23
CA GLY A 173 -1.66 6.04 14.20
C GLY A 173 -0.72 7.08 13.60
N GLU A 174 -0.71 7.23 12.27
CA GLU A 174 0.00 8.29 11.54
C GLU A 174 -0.87 9.54 11.39
#